data_AF-A0A5M8PPX0-F1
#
_entry.id   AF-A0A5M8PPX0-F1
#
_cell.length_a   1.000
_cell.length_b   1.000
_cell.length_c   1.000
_cell.angle_alpha   90.00
_cell.angle_beta   90.00
_cell.angle_gamma   90.00
#
_symmetry.space_group_name_H-M   'P 1'
#
loop_
_entity.id
_entity.type
_entity.pdbx_description
1 polymer ?
#
loop_
_entity_poly.entity_id
_entity_poly.type
_entity_poly.pdbx_seq_one_letter_code
_entity_poly.pdbx_strand_id
1 'polypeptide(L)'
;MGHILVPPKTQNTDDTRQAILATNRETQLQRDPSWDESSFDPKTDLPDEGSVRRELYPWNTHDPDRFSATTPKRRAPKSPPQMRRPTHLPPLLTSSNPPKTTIQQLGLFATADIPPGDVPRPPPLTPSSHPYACPSCPDTVFCSAPCLSLAQTHYHPAICGKDIDAIGKDTAAPDAVNALYLLLLFRAVALAETQATHPLDLRETKYLWGDFVHPDRGYLHSASAAASPLSVARHLPFSFRFNVLAPLHVLEKMDVDVFAPTALRRYDG
;
A
#
# COMPACT_ATOMS: atom_id res chain seq x y z
N MET A 1 -28.09 11.45 -10.73
CA MET A 1 -28.16 11.11 -9.29
C MET A 1 -27.23 9.94 -9.10
N GLY A 2 -26.07 10.17 -8.49
CA GLY A 2 -25.03 9.15 -8.37
C GLY A 2 -25.47 8.06 -7.39
N HIS A 3 -25.61 6.83 -7.89
CA HIS A 3 -25.80 5.67 -7.05
C HIS A 3 -24.54 5.48 -6.19
N ILE A 4 -24.73 5.40 -4.88
CA ILE A 4 -23.68 5.13 -3.90
C ILE A 4 -23.17 3.72 -4.18
N LEU A 5 -21.88 3.60 -4.48
CA LEU A 5 -21.20 2.31 -4.64
C LEU A 5 -21.20 1.62 -3.28
N VAL A 6 -22.00 0.58 -3.10
CA VAL A 6 -22.00 -0.23 -1.87
C VAL A 6 -21.05 -1.40 -2.10
N PRO A 7 -20.02 -1.61 -1.27
CA PRO A 7 -19.14 -2.75 -1.43
C PRO A 7 -19.92 -4.07 -1.20
N PRO A 8 -19.57 -5.16 -1.92
CA PRO A 8 -20.13 -6.47 -1.64
C PRO A 8 -19.84 -6.92 -0.21
N LYS A 9 -20.89 -7.34 0.51
CA LYS A 9 -20.81 -7.94 1.86
C LYS A 9 -20.49 -9.44 1.85
N THR A 10 -19.92 -9.94 0.76
CA THR A 10 -19.82 -11.39 0.50
C THR A 10 -18.42 -11.89 0.76
N GLN A 11 -18.28 -12.86 1.66
CA GLN A 11 -17.00 -13.50 2.00
C GLN A 11 -16.55 -14.54 0.96
N ASN A 12 -17.35 -14.77 -0.08
CA ASN A 12 -17.09 -15.72 -1.16
C ASN A 12 -16.51 -15.02 -2.39
N THR A 13 -15.52 -15.65 -3.03
CA THR A 13 -14.86 -15.15 -4.25
C THR A 13 -15.85 -14.97 -5.40
N ASP A 14 -16.73 -15.93 -5.64
CA ASP A 14 -17.62 -15.89 -6.80
C ASP A 14 -18.73 -14.84 -6.63
N ASP A 15 -19.27 -14.69 -5.42
CA ASP A 15 -20.24 -13.64 -5.09
C ASP A 15 -19.61 -12.24 -5.22
N THR A 16 -18.35 -12.09 -4.80
CA THR A 16 -17.62 -10.82 -4.90
C THR A 16 -17.39 -10.43 -6.35
N ARG A 17 -17.01 -11.37 -7.22
CA ARG A 17 -16.86 -11.11 -8.65
C ARG A 17 -18.17 -10.66 -9.29
N GLN A 18 -19.27 -11.33 -8.96
CA GLN A 18 -20.61 -10.97 -9.46
C GLN A 18 -21.05 -9.57 -8.97
N ALA A 19 -20.72 -9.22 -7.74
CA ALA A 19 -21.00 -7.88 -7.24
C ALA A 19 -20.15 -6.80 -7.91
N ILE A 20 -18.87 -7.08 -8.21
CA ILE A 20 -18.00 -6.16 -8.97
C ILE A 20 -18.61 -5.89 -10.35
N LEU A 21 -19.09 -6.91 -11.03
CA LEU A 21 -19.83 -6.78 -12.29
C LEU A 21 -21.05 -5.88 -12.15
N ALA A 22 -21.95 -6.23 -11.24
CA ALA A 22 -23.20 -5.52 -11.03
C ALA A 22 -22.96 -4.03 -10.73
N THR A 23 -21.92 -3.75 -9.94
CA THR A 23 -21.55 -2.39 -9.53
C THR A 23 -20.94 -1.58 -10.69
N ASN A 24 -20.16 -2.21 -11.57
CA ASN A 24 -19.49 -1.52 -12.68
C ASN A 24 -20.30 -1.47 -13.97
N ARG A 25 -21.45 -2.15 -14.04
CA ARG A 25 -22.28 -2.29 -15.24
C ARG A 25 -22.60 -0.96 -15.91
N GLU A 26 -23.08 0.02 -15.15
CA GLU A 26 -23.43 1.34 -15.71
C GLU A 26 -22.20 2.07 -16.27
N THR A 27 -21.07 2.00 -15.56
CA THR A 27 -19.80 2.60 -16.00
C THR A 27 -19.27 1.94 -17.27
N GLN A 28 -19.41 0.61 -17.40
CA GLN A 28 -19.01 -0.12 -18.60
C GLN A 28 -19.87 0.31 -19.80
N LEU A 29 -21.19 0.38 -19.63
CA LEU A 29 -22.11 0.82 -20.69
C LEU A 29 -21.88 2.29 -21.10
N GLN A 30 -21.45 3.15 -20.18
CA GLN A 30 -21.06 4.53 -20.49
C GLN A 30 -19.76 4.60 -21.30
N ARG A 31 -18.80 3.72 -21.01
CA ARG A 31 -17.50 3.68 -21.70
C ARG A 31 -17.61 3.04 -23.08
N ASP A 32 -18.37 1.96 -23.19
CA ASP A 32 -18.63 1.22 -24.41
C ASP A 32 -20.12 0.83 -24.46
N PRO A 33 -20.96 1.59 -25.21
CA PRO A 33 -22.38 1.30 -25.35
C PRO A 33 -22.70 -0.05 -26.00
N SER A 34 -21.72 -0.68 -26.65
CA SER A 34 -21.86 -2.01 -27.27
C SER A 34 -21.48 -3.16 -26.33
N TRP A 35 -21.02 -2.85 -25.12
CA TRP A 35 -20.65 -3.86 -24.13
C TRP A 35 -21.85 -4.70 -23.71
N ASP A 36 -21.68 -6.02 -23.79
CA ASP A 36 -22.68 -7.00 -23.36
C ASP A 36 -22.23 -7.67 -22.07
N GLU A 37 -23.10 -7.70 -21.07
CA GLU A 37 -22.85 -8.37 -19.79
C GLU A 37 -22.57 -9.88 -19.98
N SER A 38 -23.15 -10.50 -21.02
CA SER A 38 -22.89 -11.91 -21.34
C SER A 38 -21.47 -12.16 -21.85
N SER A 39 -20.75 -11.11 -22.27
CA SER A 39 -19.37 -11.19 -22.75
C SER A 39 -18.34 -11.24 -21.64
N PHE A 40 -18.72 -10.90 -20.40
CA PHE A 40 -17.84 -10.95 -19.25
C PHE A 40 -17.95 -12.32 -18.57
N ASP A 41 -16.82 -12.99 -18.42
CA ASP A 41 -16.71 -14.20 -17.61
C ASP A 41 -15.88 -13.89 -16.35
N PRO A 42 -16.50 -13.88 -15.16
CA PRO A 42 -15.83 -13.53 -13.93
C PRO A 42 -14.56 -14.32 -13.63
N LYS A 43 -14.45 -15.57 -14.10
CA LYS A 43 -13.28 -16.39 -13.82
C LYS A 43 -12.11 -16.10 -14.77
N THR A 44 -12.39 -15.67 -15.99
CA THR A 44 -11.35 -15.34 -16.97
C THR A 44 -10.97 -13.86 -16.92
N ASP A 45 -11.94 -12.97 -16.71
CA ASP A 45 -11.71 -11.52 -16.61
C ASP A 45 -11.20 -11.07 -15.23
N LEU A 46 -11.54 -11.80 -14.16
CA LEU A 46 -11.01 -11.61 -12.80
C LEU A 46 -10.38 -12.92 -12.29
N PRO A 47 -9.24 -13.34 -12.89
CA PRO A 47 -8.59 -14.60 -12.58
C PRO A 47 -8.08 -14.62 -11.14
N ASP A 48 -7.96 -15.83 -10.56
CA ASP A 48 -7.44 -15.99 -9.20
C ASP A 48 -6.01 -15.46 -9.06
N GLU A 49 -5.18 -15.67 -10.07
CA GLU A 49 -3.77 -15.27 -10.10
C GLU A 49 -3.46 -14.53 -11.40
N GLY A 50 -2.48 -13.62 -11.36
CA GLY A 50 -2.12 -12.83 -12.53
C GLY A 50 -0.95 -11.89 -12.30
N SER A 51 -0.92 -10.82 -13.09
CA SER A 51 0.15 -9.85 -13.10
C SER A 51 -0.41 -8.44 -13.25
N VAL A 52 -0.07 -7.56 -12.33
CA VAL A 52 -0.50 -6.16 -12.34
C VAL A 52 0.68 -5.23 -12.55
N ARG A 53 0.41 -4.04 -13.07
CA ARG A 53 1.42 -2.97 -13.23
C ARG A 53 1.00 -1.76 -12.40
N ARG A 54 1.99 -1.01 -11.91
CA ARG A 54 1.73 0.27 -11.24
C ARG A 54 1.59 1.36 -12.28
N GLU A 55 0.41 1.94 -12.39
CA GLU A 55 0.16 3.09 -13.24
C GLU A 55 0.13 4.37 -12.40
N LEU A 56 0.80 5.41 -12.88
CA LEU A 56 0.62 6.76 -12.33
C LEU A 56 -0.52 7.43 -13.07
N TYR A 57 -1.64 7.62 -12.39
CA TYR A 57 -2.78 8.32 -12.95
C TYR A 57 -2.55 9.84 -13.04
N PRO A 58 -3.01 10.52 -14.10
CA PRO A 58 -2.81 11.97 -14.28
C PRO A 58 -3.33 12.86 -13.14
N TRP A 59 -4.34 12.40 -12.40
CA TRP A 59 -4.95 13.11 -11.29
C TRP A 59 -4.30 12.83 -9.93
N ASN A 60 -3.36 11.87 -9.85
CA ASN A 60 -2.70 11.55 -8.58
C ASN A 60 -1.65 12.63 -8.24
N THR A 61 -1.96 13.45 -7.23
CA THR A 61 -1.05 14.50 -6.72
C THR A 61 -0.23 14.08 -5.50
N HIS A 62 -0.44 12.88 -4.94
CA HIS A 62 0.22 12.42 -3.72
C HIS A 62 1.63 11.86 -3.95
N ASP A 63 1.93 11.40 -5.16
CA ASP A 63 3.27 10.92 -5.53
C ASP A 63 3.99 11.93 -6.44
N PRO A 64 4.74 12.90 -5.87
CA PRO A 64 5.53 13.83 -6.66
C PRO A 64 6.67 13.09 -7.37
N ASP A 65 7.11 13.60 -8.53
CA ASP A 65 8.35 13.15 -9.17
C ASP A 65 9.54 13.43 -8.24
N ARG A 66 10.02 12.39 -7.55
CA ARG A 66 11.10 12.46 -6.56
C ARG A 66 12.50 12.60 -7.19
N PHE A 67 12.58 12.53 -8.51
CA PHE A 67 13.81 12.76 -9.27
C PHE A 67 13.86 14.18 -9.87
N SER A 68 12.73 14.89 -9.91
CA SER A 68 12.70 16.30 -10.33
C SER A 68 13.54 17.19 -9.41
N ALA A 69 14.15 18.22 -10.00
CA ALA A 69 14.96 19.20 -9.27
C ALA A 69 14.12 20.05 -8.28
N THR A 70 12.80 20.13 -8.50
CA THR A 70 11.85 20.94 -7.74
C THR A 70 11.28 20.23 -6.52
N THR A 71 11.34 18.88 -6.45
CA THR A 71 10.83 18.15 -5.29
C THR A 71 11.75 18.37 -4.08
N PRO A 72 11.22 18.83 -2.93
CA PRO A 72 12.04 19.08 -1.75
C PRO A 72 12.77 17.81 -1.32
N LYS A 73 14.11 17.81 -1.40
CA LYS A 73 14.97 16.75 -0.86
C LYS A 73 14.92 16.83 0.67
N ARG A 74 13.84 16.33 1.28
CA ARG A 74 13.68 16.42 2.73
C ARG A 74 14.69 15.53 3.44
N ARG A 75 15.36 16.14 4.43
CA ARG A 75 16.25 15.51 5.41
C ARG A 75 15.58 14.29 6.04
N ALA A 76 16.33 13.20 6.22
CA ALA A 76 15.88 12.03 6.96
C ALA A 76 15.37 12.44 8.37
N PRO A 77 14.39 11.73 8.94
CA PRO A 77 13.84 12.08 10.25
C PRO A 77 14.92 12.00 11.34
N LYS A 78 15.27 13.14 11.95
CA LYS A 78 15.98 13.35 13.25
C LYS A 78 17.06 12.34 13.70
N SER A 79 17.66 11.56 12.81
CA SER A 79 18.91 10.84 13.06
C SER A 79 20.03 11.55 12.31
N PRO A 80 21.11 11.99 12.99
CA PRO A 80 22.33 12.38 12.30
C PRO A 80 22.96 11.12 11.66
N PRO A 81 23.71 11.21 10.55
CA PRO A 81 23.76 12.23 9.51
C PRO A 81 23.31 11.61 8.18
N GLN A 82 22.02 11.60 7.82
CA GLN A 82 21.53 10.90 6.61
C GLN A 82 20.88 11.85 5.57
N MET A 83 21.30 11.74 4.31
CA MET A 83 20.77 12.48 3.16
C MET A 83 20.30 11.52 2.08
N ARG A 84 19.16 11.85 1.46
CA ARG A 84 18.63 11.10 0.31
C ARG A 84 19.13 11.71 -1.00
N ARG A 85 19.74 10.89 -1.87
CA ARG A 85 20.14 11.30 -3.23
C ARG A 85 19.71 10.25 -4.27
N PRO A 86 19.33 10.66 -5.49
CA PRO A 86 19.24 9.76 -6.64
C PRO A 86 20.60 9.14 -6.95
N THR A 87 20.62 7.83 -7.19
CA THR A 87 21.81 7.05 -7.53
C THR A 87 21.51 6.23 -8.78
N HIS A 88 22.46 6.16 -9.70
CA HIS A 88 22.37 5.31 -10.88
C HIS A 88 23.07 3.98 -10.60
N LEU A 89 22.32 2.89 -10.60
CA LEU A 89 22.85 1.56 -10.33
C LEU A 89 22.66 0.64 -11.53
N PRO A 90 23.63 -0.25 -11.83
CA PRO A 90 23.45 -1.24 -12.87
C PRO A 90 22.33 -2.22 -12.47
N PRO A 91 21.48 -2.67 -13.41
CA PRO A 91 20.47 -3.67 -13.11
C PRO A 91 21.15 -4.99 -12.72
N LEU A 92 20.83 -5.51 -11.54
CA LEU A 92 21.37 -6.79 -11.05
C LEU A 92 20.95 -7.99 -11.92
N LEU A 93 19.91 -7.84 -12.74
CA LEU A 93 19.34 -8.91 -13.57
C LEU A 93 19.81 -8.87 -15.04
N THR A 94 20.64 -7.90 -15.45
CA THR A 94 21.13 -7.85 -16.83
C THR A 94 22.55 -8.39 -16.94
N SER A 95 22.71 -9.50 -17.66
CA SER A 95 23.98 -10.20 -17.94
C SER A 95 24.97 -9.43 -18.85
N SER A 96 24.61 -8.24 -19.36
CA SER A 96 25.51 -7.51 -20.24
C SER A 96 26.69 -6.90 -19.46
N ASN A 97 27.91 -7.30 -19.80
CA ASN A 97 29.15 -6.63 -19.39
C ASN A 97 29.78 -5.90 -20.58
N PRO A 98 29.92 -4.56 -20.57
CA PRO A 98 29.45 -3.62 -19.54
C PRO A 98 27.91 -3.45 -19.55
N PRO A 99 27.30 -3.04 -18.42
CA PRO A 99 25.85 -2.81 -18.35
C PRO A 99 25.42 -1.68 -19.29
N LYS A 100 24.53 -1.99 -20.23
CA LYS A 100 24.03 -1.04 -21.23
C LYS A 100 23.00 -0.05 -20.67
N THR A 101 22.48 -0.30 -19.47
CA THR A 101 21.40 0.48 -18.83
C THR A 101 21.70 0.71 -17.36
N THR A 102 21.13 1.76 -16.77
CA THR A 102 21.15 2.00 -15.32
C THR A 102 19.74 2.30 -14.82
N ILE A 103 19.46 1.92 -13.58
CA ILE A 103 18.23 2.21 -12.86
C ILE A 103 18.51 3.33 -11.86
N GLN A 104 17.63 4.34 -11.82
CA GLN A 104 17.67 5.35 -10.78
C GLN A 104 17.02 4.84 -9.50
N GLN A 105 17.73 4.91 -8.38
CA GLN A 105 17.25 4.54 -7.06
C GLN A 105 17.50 5.66 -6.06
N LEU A 106 16.67 5.76 -5.02
CA LEU A 106 16.90 6.69 -3.90
C LEU A 106 17.78 6.00 -2.85
N GLY A 107 19.02 6.47 -2.70
CA GLY A 107 19.94 6.00 -1.66
C GLY A 107 19.91 6.89 -0.41
N LEU A 108 20.14 6.30 0.77
CA LEU A 108 20.52 7.03 1.97
C LEU A 108 22.04 7.08 2.06
N PHE A 109 22.58 8.29 2.22
CA PHE A 109 24.00 8.56 2.30
C PHE A 109 24.33 9.24 3.62
N ALA A 110 25.42 8.81 4.24
CA ALA A 110 25.96 9.52 5.38
C ALA A 110 26.43 10.93 4.96
N THR A 111 26.06 11.97 5.70
CA THR A 111 26.57 13.34 5.50
C THR A 111 27.79 13.66 6.36
N ALA A 112 28.16 12.75 7.24
CA ALA A 112 29.34 12.81 8.10
C ALA A 112 29.70 11.37 8.51
N ASP A 113 30.91 11.17 9.04
CA ASP A 113 31.35 9.87 9.52
C ASP A 113 30.41 9.35 10.63
N ILE A 114 30.03 8.08 10.54
CA ILE A 114 29.21 7.39 11.54
C ILE A 114 30.17 6.52 12.37
N PRO A 115 30.48 6.89 13.63
CA PRO A 115 31.39 6.11 14.44
C PRO A 115 30.78 4.74 14.81
N PRO A 116 31.59 3.70 15.07
CA PRO A 116 31.10 2.39 15.48
C PRO A 116 30.32 2.49 16.80
N GLY A 117 29.07 2.04 16.83
CA GLY A 117 28.23 2.00 18.04
C GLY A 117 27.14 3.07 18.13
N ASP A 118 27.12 4.06 17.23
CA ASP A 118 26.10 5.14 17.20
C ASP A 118 24.74 4.72 16.60
N VAL A 119 24.49 3.42 16.47
CA VAL A 119 23.17 2.94 16.02
C VAL A 119 22.19 3.16 17.18
N PRO A 120 21.09 3.92 16.98
CA PRO A 120 20.12 4.13 18.05
C PRO A 120 19.60 2.78 18.55
N ARG A 121 20.00 2.40 19.77
CA ARG A 121 19.50 1.19 20.41
C ARG A 121 18.05 1.45 20.84
N PRO A 122 17.08 0.60 20.47
CA PRO A 122 15.75 0.72 21.03
C PRO A 122 15.84 0.63 22.56
N PRO A 123 15.05 1.43 23.30
CA PRO A 123 15.09 1.40 24.76
C PRO A 123 14.86 -0.03 25.27
N PRO A 124 15.58 -0.48 26.30
CA PRO A 124 15.39 -1.82 26.85
C PRO A 124 13.94 -1.98 27.31
N LEU A 125 13.32 -3.10 26.91
CA LEU A 125 11.99 -3.47 27.37
C LEU A 125 12.09 -3.93 28.82
N THR A 126 11.92 -3.03 29.78
CA THR A 126 11.73 -3.42 31.18
C THR A 126 10.31 -3.97 31.33
N PRO A 127 10.10 -5.20 31.83
CA PRO A 127 8.75 -5.70 32.09
C PRO A 127 8.11 -4.81 33.15
N SER A 128 7.10 -4.03 32.76
CA SER A 128 6.26 -3.35 33.75
C SER A 128 5.40 -4.40 34.46
N SER A 129 5.17 -4.23 35.75
CA SER A 129 4.51 -5.22 36.61
C SER A 129 3.01 -5.37 36.36
N HIS A 130 2.41 -4.56 35.47
CA HIS A 130 0.97 -4.58 35.20
C HIS A 130 0.67 -4.40 33.70
N PRO A 131 -0.05 -5.36 33.07
CA PRO A 131 -0.57 -5.16 31.73
C PRO A 131 -1.65 -4.06 31.75
N TYR A 132 -1.52 -3.09 30.85
CA TYR A 132 -2.52 -2.04 30.66
C TYR A 132 -3.54 -2.52 29.64
N ALA A 133 -4.75 -2.84 30.07
CA ALA A 133 -5.83 -3.26 29.18
C ALA A 133 -6.54 -2.05 28.55
N CYS A 134 -7.13 -2.25 27.36
CA CYS A 134 -8.07 -1.28 26.82
C CYS A 134 -9.32 -1.17 27.72
N PRO A 135 -9.82 0.04 28.04
CA PRO A 135 -11.07 0.18 28.79
C PRO A 135 -12.32 -0.28 28.03
N SER A 136 -12.26 -0.34 26.71
CA SER A 136 -13.41 -0.55 25.82
C SER A 136 -13.44 -1.91 25.15
N CYS A 137 -12.37 -2.70 25.21
CA CYS A 137 -12.37 -4.09 24.74
C CYS A 137 -11.55 -4.99 25.68
N PRO A 138 -11.94 -6.27 25.83
CA PRO A 138 -11.24 -7.21 26.69
C PRO A 138 -9.98 -7.81 26.04
N ASP A 139 -9.82 -7.70 24.72
CA ASP A 139 -8.90 -8.55 23.95
C ASP A 139 -7.48 -7.98 23.81
N THR A 140 -7.30 -6.66 23.98
CA THR A 140 -6.01 -6.01 23.73
C THR A 140 -5.35 -5.50 25.01
N VAL A 141 -4.10 -5.92 25.23
CA VAL A 141 -3.25 -5.49 26.35
C VAL A 141 -1.97 -4.81 25.87
N PHE A 142 -1.51 -3.83 26.63
CA PHE A 142 -0.31 -3.04 26.35
C PHE A 142 0.70 -3.17 27.48
N CYS A 143 1.99 -3.07 27.15
CA CYS A 143 3.07 -3.21 28.13
C CYS A 143 3.22 -2.00 29.07
N SER A 144 2.62 -0.85 28.76
CA SER A 144 2.73 0.37 29.58
C SER A 144 1.64 1.40 29.25
N ALA A 145 1.39 2.34 30.16
CA ALA A 145 0.48 3.46 29.93
C ALA A 145 0.85 4.30 28.68
N PRO A 146 2.13 4.67 28.45
CA PRO A 146 2.52 5.35 27.21
C PRO A 146 2.19 4.56 25.95
N CYS A 147 2.37 3.23 25.96
CA CYS A 147 2.04 2.38 24.81
C CYS A 147 0.53 2.33 24.56
N LEU A 148 -0.29 2.26 25.61
CA LEU A 148 -1.74 2.39 25.49
C LEU A 148 -2.11 3.74 24.87
N SER A 149 -1.61 4.86 25.41
CA SER A 149 -1.90 6.20 24.88
C SER A 149 -1.46 6.36 23.42
N LEU A 150 -0.28 5.85 23.06
CA LEU A 150 0.22 5.87 21.68
C LEU A 150 -0.69 5.07 20.76
N ALA A 151 -1.10 3.86 21.17
CA ALA A 151 -2.01 3.03 20.38
C ALA A 151 -3.36 3.71 20.20
N GLN A 152 -3.94 4.27 21.26
CA GLN A 152 -5.20 5.01 21.23
C GLN A 152 -5.15 6.22 20.29
N THR A 153 -4.00 6.90 20.22
CA THR A 153 -3.84 8.06 19.34
C THR A 153 -3.64 7.67 17.88
N HIS A 154 -3.02 6.52 17.61
CA HIS A 154 -2.54 6.20 16.28
C HIS A 154 -3.39 5.22 15.49
N TYR A 155 -3.90 4.14 16.09
CA TYR A 155 -4.57 3.08 15.33
C TYR A 155 -5.67 2.32 16.09
N HIS A 156 -5.62 2.28 17.42
CA HIS A 156 -6.47 1.39 18.21
C HIS A 156 -7.97 1.69 18.08
N PRO A 157 -8.46 2.95 18.04
CA PRO A 157 -9.88 3.24 17.87
C PRO A 157 -10.48 2.61 16.60
N ALA A 158 -9.72 2.56 15.51
CA ALA A 158 -10.18 1.95 14.26
C ALA A 158 -10.36 0.42 14.34
N ILE A 159 -9.74 -0.25 15.33
CA ILE A 159 -9.75 -1.71 15.47
C ILE A 159 -10.32 -2.20 16.81
N CYS A 160 -10.65 -1.30 17.72
CA CYS A 160 -11.06 -1.62 19.08
C CYS A 160 -12.34 -2.47 19.08
N GLY A 161 -12.29 -3.64 19.72
CA GLY A 161 -13.44 -4.55 19.83
C GLY A 161 -13.87 -5.20 18.51
N LYS A 162 -13.05 -5.11 17.46
CA LYS A 162 -13.31 -5.72 16.16
C LYS A 162 -12.54 -7.03 16.06
N ASP A 163 -13.18 -8.07 15.54
CA ASP A 163 -12.56 -9.40 15.31
C ASP A 163 -11.60 -9.35 14.11
N ILE A 164 -10.53 -8.59 14.23
CA ILE A 164 -9.49 -8.46 13.18
C ILE A 164 -8.36 -9.47 13.35
N ASP A 165 -8.25 -10.13 14.51
CA ASP A 165 -7.16 -11.05 14.84
C ASP A 165 -7.22 -12.37 14.04
N ALA A 166 -8.39 -12.67 13.47
CA ALA A 166 -8.56 -13.79 12.54
C ALA A 166 -7.90 -13.52 11.16
N ILE A 167 -7.62 -12.26 10.82
CA ILE A 167 -7.12 -11.88 9.50
C ILE A 167 -5.63 -12.26 9.38
N GLY A 168 -5.32 -13.17 8.47
CA GLY A 168 -3.95 -13.59 8.17
C GLY A 168 -3.32 -14.59 9.15
N LYS A 169 -4.07 -15.03 10.18
CA LYS A 169 -3.58 -15.93 11.24
C LYS A 169 -3.11 -17.30 10.74
N ASP A 170 -3.88 -17.93 9.85
CA ASP A 170 -3.63 -19.30 9.37
C ASP A 170 -3.18 -19.32 7.90
N THR A 171 -2.24 -18.45 7.56
CA THR A 171 -1.74 -18.35 6.19
C THR A 171 -0.71 -19.45 5.90
N ALA A 172 -0.91 -20.19 4.81
CA ALA A 172 0.06 -21.18 4.34
C ALA A 172 1.38 -20.51 3.91
N ALA A 173 2.50 -21.23 4.01
CA ALA A 173 3.82 -20.74 3.64
C ALA A 173 3.93 -20.04 2.25
N PRO A 174 3.32 -20.56 1.15
CA PRO A 174 3.41 -19.88 -0.15
C PRO A 174 2.74 -18.48 -0.15
N ASP A 175 1.72 -18.30 0.69
CA ASP A 175 0.94 -17.07 0.76
C ASP A 175 1.44 -16.10 1.84
N ALA A 176 2.45 -16.49 2.63
CA ALA A 176 2.93 -15.72 3.77
C ALA A 176 3.35 -14.30 3.38
N VAL A 177 3.94 -14.12 2.19
CA VAL A 177 4.33 -12.82 1.67
C VAL A 177 3.10 -11.96 1.33
N ASN A 178 2.08 -12.54 0.71
CA ASN A 178 0.84 -11.83 0.37
C ASN A 178 0.05 -11.45 1.62
N ALA A 179 -0.03 -12.35 2.61
CA ALA A 179 -0.64 -12.03 3.90
C ALA A 179 0.12 -10.93 4.65
N LEU A 180 1.46 -10.92 4.61
CA LEU A 180 2.23 -9.83 5.17
C LEU A 180 1.87 -8.48 4.52
N TYR A 181 1.76 -8.42 3.19
CA TYR A 181 1.35 -7.20 2.49
C TYR A 181 -0.07 -6.76 2.85
N LEU A 182 -1.00 -7.71 2.97
CA LEU A 182 -2.36 -7.44 3.44
C LEU A 182 -2.36 -6.82 4.84
N LEU A 183 -1.57 -7.36 5.78
CA LEU A 183 -1.46 -6.84 7.14
C LEU A 183 -0.82 -5.45 7.19
N LEU A 184 0.14 -5.17 6.31
CA LEU A 184 0.74 -3.84 6.18
C LEU A 184 -0.27 -2.83 5.63
N LEU A 185 -1.05 -3.21 4.61
CA LEU A 185 -2.13 -2.40 4.07
C LEU A 185 -3.18 -2.09 5.14
N PHE A 186 -3.63 -3.13 5.85
CA PHE A 186 -4.56 -2.99 6.96
C PHE A 186 -4.05 -2.01 8.03
N ARG A 187 -2.78 -2.15 8.44
CA ARG A 187 -2.17 -1.22 9.40
C ARG A 187 -2.17 0.21 8.89
N ALA A 188 -1.87 0.44 7.61
CA ALA A 188 -1.92 1.77 7.01
C ALA A 188 -3.35 2.35 7.04
N VAL A 189 -4.37 1.55 6.71
CA VAL A 189 -5.78 1.98 6.77
C VAL A 189 -6.21 2.29 8.20
N ALA A 190 -5.84 1.47 9.19
CA ALA A 190 -6.16 1.72 10.59
C ALA A 190 -5.50 2.99 11.14
N LEU A 191 -4.26 3.26 10.72
CA LEU A 191 -3.56 4.51 11.02
C LEU A 191 -4.27 5.71 10.37
N ALA A 192 -4.59 5.59 9.08
CA ALA A 192 -5.25 6.65 8.31
C ALA A 192 -6.63 6.99 8.89
N GLU A 193 -7.41 5.98 9.26
CA GLU A 193 -8.75 6.17 9.80
C GLU A 193 -8.72 6.81 11.20
N THR A 194 -7.88 6.31 12.10
CA THR A 194 -7.75 6.89 13.45
C THR A 194 -7.24 8.33 13.41
N GLN A 195 -6.28 8.62 12.53
CA GLN A 195 -5.67 9.95 12.43
C GLN A 195 -6.46 10.89 11.51
N ALA A 196 -7.51 10.40 10.84
CA ALA A 196 -8.27 11.11 9.82
C ALA A 196 -7.38 11.75 8.72
N THR A 197 -6.39 11.00 8.23
CA THR A 197 -5.44 11.46 7.20
C THR A 197 -5.47 10.56 5.97
N HIS A 198 -5.04 11.08 4.82
CA HIS A 198 -4.89 10.27 3.62
C HIS A 198 -3.79 9.19 3.84
N PRO A 199 -4.01 7.92 3.46
CA PRO A 199 -3.04 6.85 3.70
C PRO A 199 -1.65 7.09 3.10
N LEU A 200 -1.54 7.82 1.98
CA LEU A 200 -0.25 8.22 1.38
C LEU A 200 0.40 9.43 2.06
N ASP A 201 -0.31 10.11 2.97
CA ASP A 201 0.23 11.22 3.76
C ASP A 201 0.71 10.81 5.17
N LEU A 202 0.44 9.57 5.58
CA LEU A 202 0.97 9.01 6.81
C LEU A 202 2.49 9.07 6.84
N ARG A 203 3.07 9.31 8.02
CA ARG A 203 4.52 9.46 8.17
C ARG A 203 5.27 8.19 7.73
N GLU A 204 4.67 7.03 7.94
CA GLU A 204 5.21 5.71 7.67
C GLU A 204 5.24 5.40 6.16
N THR A 205 4.26 5.90 5.39
CA THR A 205 4.05 5.54 3.98
C THR A 205 4.42 6.67 3.01
N LYS A 206 4.33 7.94 3.42
CA LYS A 206 4.58 9.13 2.58
C LYS A 206 5.95 9.17 1.92
N TYR A 207 6.91 8.38 2.42
CA TYR A 207 8.27 8.29 1.87
C TYR A 207 8.59 6.95 1.24
N LEU A 208 7.63 6.02 1.22
CA LEU A 208 7.68 4.85 0.36
C LEU A 208 7.59 5.32 -1.09
N TRP A 209 8.26 4.58 -1.96
CA TRP A 209 8.34 4.89 -3.38
C TRP A 209 8.31 3.59 -4.16
N GLY A 210 7.56 3.59 -5.26
CA GLY A 210 7.51 2.51 -6.23
C GLY A 210 7.94 3.00 -7.60
N ASP A 211 8.28 2.05 -8.47
CA ASP A 211 8.44 2.35 -9.90
C ASP A 211 7.07 2.35 -10.58
N PHE A 212 6.83 3.32 -11.46
CA PHE A 212 5.55 3.55 -12.13
C PHE A 212 5.72 3.59 -13.64
N VAL A 213 4.68 3.11 -14.32
CA VAL A 213 4.49 3.29 -15.76
C VAL A 213 3.56 4.47 -15.96
N HIS A 214 4.00 5.46 -16.74
CA HIS A 214 3.16 6.57 -17.17
C HIS A 214 2.56 6.22 -18.55
N PRO A 215 1.26 6.46 -18.78
CA PRO A 215 0.60 6.11 -20.04
C PRO A 215 1.31 6.69 -21.27
N ASP A 216 1.68 7.98 -21.22
CA ASP A 216 2.33 8.65 -22.36
C ASP A 216 3.86 8.54 -22.41
N ARG A 217 4.52 8.15 -21.31
CA ARG A 217 5.99 8.25 -21.16
C ARG A 217 6.67 6.90 -20.90
N GLY A 218 5.90 5.81 -20.80
CA GLY A 218 6.42 4.50 -20.43
C GLY A 218 6.98 4.50 -18.99
N TYR A 219 8.03 3.71 -18.74
CA TYR A 219 8.68 3.69 -17.43
C TYR A 219 9.37 5.02 -17.14
N LEU A 220 8.98 5.66 -16.04
CA LEU A 220 9.45 6.99 -15.68
C LEU A 220 10.95 7.05 -15.30
N HIS A 221 11.60 5.92 -14.99
CA HIS A 221 12.93 5.91 -14.34
C HIS A 221 13.99 5.01 -15.00
N SER A 222 13.87 4.73 -16.31
CA SER A 222 14.95 4.12 -17.09
C SER A 222 15.90 5.19 -17.62
N ALA A 223 17.17 5.17 -17.19
CA ALA A 223 18.10 6.25 -17.44
C ALA A 223 18.77 6.26 -18.84
N SER A 224 18.28 5.48 -19.81
CA SER A 224 18.83 5.51 -21.17
C SER A 224 17.73 5.67 -22.20
N ALA A 225 17.70 6.85 -22.84
CA ALA A 225 16.85 7.15 -23.99
C ALA A 225 17.16 6.26 -25.22
N ALA A 226 18.30 5.54 -25.21
CA ALA A 226 18.71 4.59 -26.24
C ALA A 226 18.63 3.13 -25.79
N ALA A 227 18.24 2.86 -24.55
CA ALA A 227 18.02 1.51 -24.08
C ALA A 227 16.59 1.12 -24.43
N SER A 228 16.42 -0.03 -25.08
CA SER A 228 15.16 -0.75 -24.98
C SER A 228 14.77 -0.76 -23.50
N PRO A 229 13.53 -0.36 -23.14
CA PRO A 229 13.05 -0.49 -21.78
C PRO A 229 13.40 -1.91 -21.36
N LEU A 230 14.05 -2.09 -20.21
CA LEU A 230 14.34 -3.41 -19.67
C LEU A 230 13.09 -4.26 -19.92
N SER A 231 13.20 -5.27 -20.78
CA SER A 231 12.04 -6.04 -21.27
C SER A 231 11.38 -6.85 -20.16
N VAL A 232 11.90 -6.75 -18.95
CA VAL A 232 11.21 -7.13 -17.73
C VAL A 232 10.15 -6.08 -17.46
N ALA A 233 9.00 -6.23 -18.10
CA ALA A 233 7.80 -5.59 -17.61
C ALA A 233 7.68 -5.97 -16.12
N ARG A 234 7.90 -4.99 -15.23
CA ARG A 234 7.90 -5.17 -13.77
C ARG A 234 6.46 -5.33 -13.30
N HIS A 235 5.84 -6.42 -13.75
CA HIS A 235 4.56 -6.83 -13.24
C HIS A 235 4.76 -7.36 -11.82
N LEU A 236 3.90 -6.92 -10.92
CA LEU A 236 3.78 -7.51 -9.61
C LEU A 236 2.85 -8.71 -9.71
N PRO A 237 3.11 -9.77 -8.92
CA PRO A 237 2.14 -10.83 -8.77
C PRO A 237 0.81 -10.23 -8.28
N PHE A 238 -0.27 -10.75 -8.83
CA PHE A 238 -1.63 -10.41 -8.44
C PHE A 238 -2.34 -11.68 -8.00
N SER A 239 -3.06 -11.59 -6.90
CA SER A 239 -3.98 -12.61 -6.43
C SER A 239 -5.32 -11.97 -6.12
N PHE A 240 -6.41 -12.44 -6.71
CA PHE A 240 -7.76 -11.90 -6.46
C PHE A 240 -8.10 -11.94 -4.98
N ARG A 241 -7.70 -13.01 -4.29
CA ARG A 241 -7.87 -13.18 -2.85
C ARG A 241 -7.19 -12.07 -2.05
N PHE A 242 -5.92 -11.77 -2.32
CA PHE A 242 -5.14 -10.83 -1.49
C PHE A 242 -5.18 -9.37 -1.95
N ASN A 243 -5.49 -9.13 -3.22
CA ASN A 243 -5.54 -7.78 -3.80
C ASN A 243 -6.94 -7.20 -3.86
N VAL A 244 -7.99 -8.03 -3.80
CA VAL A 244 -9.39 -7.58 -3.91
C VAL A 244 -10.22 -8.06 -2.72
N LEU A 245 -10.39 -9.38 -2.57
CA LEU A 245 -11.34 -9.94 -1.59
C LEU A 245 -10.93 -9.64 -0.14
N ALA A 246 -9.71 -9.97 0.26
CA ALA A 246 -9.27 -9.82 1.63
C ALA A 246 -9.19 -8.34 2.08
N PRO A 247 -8.71 -7.39 1.25
CA PRO A 247 -8.83 -5.97 1.56
C PRO A 247 -10.27 -5.50 1.78
N LEU A 248 -11.23 -5.94 0.94
CA LEU A 248 -12.65 -5.59 1.13
C LEU A 248 -13.19 -6.15 2.46
N HIS A 249 -12.84 -7.40 2.80
CA HIS A 249 -13.25 -8.00 4.07
C HIS A 249 -12.64 -7.29 5.29
N VAL A 250 -11.40 -6.83 5.19
CA VAL A 250 -10.77 -5.99 6.23
C VAL A 250 -11.56 -4.69 6.42
N LEU A 251 -11.89 -3.99 5.33
CA LEU A 251 -12.64 -2.73 5.37
C LEU A 251 -14.04 -2.93 5.98
N GLU A 252 -14.73 -4.01 5.62
CA GLU A 252 -16.02 -4.39 6.19
C GLU A 252 -15.91 -4.65 7.70
N LYS A 253 -14.94 -5.46 8.13
CA LYS A 253 -14.69 -5.71 9.57
C LYS A 253 -14.31 -4.43 10.32
N MET A 254 -13.64 -3.50 9.66
CA MET A 254 -13.31 -2.19 10.20
C MET A 254 -14.47 -1.19 10.18
N ASP A 255 -15.63 -1.52 9.60
CA ASP A 255 -16.72 -0.56 9.40
C ASP A 255 -16.27 0.71 8.65
N VAL A 256 -15.36 0.53 7.67
CA VAL A 256 -14.83 1.61 6.83
C VAL A 256 -15.48 1.51 5.46
N ASP A 257 -16.37 2.45 5.15
CA ASP A 257 -16.92 2.62 3.82
C ASP A 257 -16.05 3.60 3.01
N VAL A 258 -15.14 3.06 2.20
CA VAL A 258 -14.26 3.85 1.31
C VAL A 258 -15.01 4.51 0.15
N PHE A 259 -16.24 4.07 -0.12
CA PHE A 259 -17.05 4.56 -1.24
C PHE A 259 -18.04 5.66 -0.82
N ALA A 260 -18.17 5.91 0.49
CA ALA A 260 -18.97 7.03 1.00
C ALA A 260 -18.44 8.37 0.45
N PRO A 261 -19.31 9.33 0.10
CA PRO A 261 -18.88 10.63 -0.44
C PRO A 261 -17.89 11.40 0.46
N THR A 262 -17.98 11.19 1.77
CA THR A 262 -17.07 11.75 2.77
C THR A 262 -15.72 11.04 2.83
N ALA A 263 -15.66 9.76 2.45
CA ALA A 263 -14.46 8.93 2.45
C ALA A 263 -13.66 9.05 1.15
N LEU A 264 -14.30 9.36 0.02
CA LEU A 264 -13.61 9.57 -1.27
C LEU A 264 -12.49 10.62 -1.17
N ARG A 265 -12.72 11.73 -0.45
CA ARG A 265 -11.67 12.74 -0.21
C ARG A 265 -10.54 12.27 0.69
N ARG A 266 -10.75 11.21 1.48
CA ARG A 266 -9.74 10.66 2.39
C ARG A 266 -8.91 9.57 1.74
N TYR A 267 -9.47 8.81 0.80
CA TYR A 267 -8.81 7.65 0.22
C TYR A 267 -8.43 7.81 -1.25
N ASP A 268 -9.09 8.71 -2.00
CA ASP A 268 -9.01 8.77 -3.46
C ASP A 268 -8.62 10.17 -4.00
N GLY A 269 -8.66 11.21 -3.15
CA GLY A 269 -8.49 12.61 -3.53
C GLY A 269 -7.38 13.34 -2.80
#